data_AF-A0A453G008-F1
#
_entry.id   AF-A0A453G008-F1
#
_cell.length_a   1.000
_cell.length_b   1.000
_cell.length_c   1.000
_cell.angle_alpha   90.00
_cell.angle_beta   90.00
_cell.angle_gamma   90.00
#
_symmetry.space_group_name_H-M   'P 1'
#
loop_
_entity.id
_entity.type
_entity.pdbx_description
1 polymer ?
#
loop_
_entity_poly.entity_id
_entity_poly.type
_entity_poly.pdbx_seq_one_letter_code
_entity_poly.pdbx_strand_id
1 'polypeptide(L)'
;SLTWRRRGGVTESSKVGDGRGEASFASARRSHVQTHPSNPPPKVAADLASLGGAEMKITALVVLKPSAGGAGGSSSSGGQGSEALVLANATDVSHFGFFQRGAAREFIVFVARTVAQRTQPGQRQSVQHEEYKVHSHNRNGLCVVAFMDDHYPVRSAFSLLNKVLDEYQKAFGDAWKAATADSTQEWPFLMEALTKFQRILQRLTS
;
A
#
# COMPACT_ATOMS: atom_id res chain seq x y z
N SER A 1 0.27 -36.10 -51.42
CA SER A 1 -0.94 -36.74 -50.86
C SER A 1 -1.14 -36.19 -49.46
N LEU A 2 -1.99 -35.17 -49.20
CA LEU A 2 -3.47 -35.24 -49.11
C LEU A 2 -3.87 -36.57 -48.45
N THR A 3 -4.44 -36.59 -47.25
CA THR A 3 -5.82 -36.14 -47.02
C THR A 3 -6.12 -35.82 -45.55
N TRP A 4 -6.68 -34.63 -45.34
CA TRP A 4 -7.57 -34.31 -44.23
C TRP A 4 -8.86 -35.13 -44.35
N ARG A 5 -9.39 -35.67 -43.24
CA ARG A 5 -10.68 -36.36 -43.20
C ARG A 5 -11.71 -35.55 -42.42
N ARG A 6 -12.84 -35.39 -43.09
CA ARG A 6 -14.06 -34.62 -42.80
C ARG A 6 -15.06 -35.44 -41.96
N ARG A 7 -15.81 -34.78 -41.07
CA ARG A 7 -17.24 -35.01 -40.70
C ARG A 7 -17.58 -33.96 -39.62
N GLY A 8 -18.47 -32.98 -39.83
CA GLY A 8 -19.90 -33.10 -40.15
C GLY A 8 -20.66 -33.41 -38.85
N GLY A 9 -21.71 -32.74 -38.39
CA GLY A 9 -22.52 -31.61 -38.84
C GLY A 9 -23.62 -31.40 -37.77
N VAL A 10 -24.13 -30.16 -37.70
CA VAL A 10 -25.45 -29.67 -37.23
C VAL A 10 -26.37 -30.61 -36.41
N THR A 11 -26.88 -30.14 -35.27
CA THR A 11 -28.33 -29.89 -35.04
C THR A 11 -28.61 -29.23 -33.68
N GLU A 12 -29.54 -28.29 -33.74
CA GLU A 12 -30.19 -27.51 -32.69
C GLU A 12 -31.27 -28.33 -31.97
N SER A 13 -31.44 -28.15 -30.65
CA SER A 13 -32.76 -28.39 -30.02
C SER A 13 -32.85 -27.75 -28.63
N SER A 14 -33.86 -26.90 -28.48
CA SER A 14 -34.29 -26.25 -27.24
C SER A 14 -34.90 -27.24 -26.23
N LYS A 15 -34.76 -26.95 -24.92
CA LYS A 15 -35.80 -27.32 -23.95
C LYS A 15 -35.86 -26.34 -22.79
N VAL A 16 -36.92 -25.55 -22.79
CA VAL A 16 -37.48 -24.81 -21.65
C VAL A 16 -37.93 -25.83 -20.60
N GLY A 17 -37.57 -25.58 -19.34
CA GLY A 17 -38.04 -26.31 -18.16
C GLY A 17 -38.31 -25.31 -17.03
N ASP A 18 -39.58 -24.93 -16.92
CA ASP A 18 -40.16 -24.22 -15.78
C ASP A 18 -40.25 -25.18 -14.58
N GLY A 19 -39.98 -24.69 -13.37
CA GLY A 19 -39.83 -25.52 -12.18
C GLY A 19 -39.84 -24.70 -10.90
N ARG A 20 -41.04 -24.23 -10.52
CA ARG A 20 -41.35 -23.74 -9.18
C ARG A 20 -41.02 -24.80 -8.12
N GLY A 21 -40.25 -24.41 -7.12
CA GLY A 21 -39.95 -25.20 -5.93
C GLY A 21 -39.74 -24.28 -4.74
N GLU A 22 -40.83 -23.96 -4.08
CA GLU A 22 -40.87 -23.29 -2.78
C GLU A 22 -40.46 -24.32 -1.70
N ALA A 23 -39.41 -24.04 -0.93
CA ALA A 23 -39.13 -24.73 0.32
C ALA A 23 -38.33 -23.82 1.25
N SER A 24 -39.08 -23.13 2.11
CA SER A 24 -38.57 -22.48 3.31
C SER A 24 -38.09 -23.54 4.30
N PHE A 25 -36.84 -23.47 4.72
CA PHE A 25 -36.40 -24.04 6.00
C PHE A 25 -35.55 -22.99 6.72
N ALA A 26 -36.17 -22.38 7.73
CA ALA A 26 -35.48 -21.62 8.75
C ALA A 26 -34.50 -22.53 9.50
N SER A 27 -33.22 -22.16 9.49
CA SER A 27 -32.27 -22.62 10.50
C SER A 27 -31.58 -21.41 11.08
N ALA A 28 -32.12 -20.95 12.21
CA ALA A 28 -31.44 -20.04 13.10
C ALA A 28 -30.20 -20.71 13.66
N ARG A 29 -29.03 -20.07 13.55
CA ARG A 29 -28.08 -19.96 14.67
C ARG A 29 -26.87 -19.07 14.36
N ARG A 30 -26.65 -18.17 15.32
CA ARG A 30 -25.41 -17.48 15.68
C ARG A 30 -24.93 -16.39 14.73
N SER A 31 -25.34 -15.18 15.09
CA SER A 31 -24.53 -13.97 15.02
C SER A 31 -23.08 -14.27 15.47
N HIS A 32 -22.21 -14.52 14.51
CA HIS A 32 -20.78 -14.36 14.69
C HIS A 32 -20.48 -12.92 14.28
N VAL A 33 -20.19 -12.08 15.25
CA VAL A 33 -19.64 -10.74 15.01
C VAL A 33 -18.30 -10.98 14.32
N GLN A 34 -18.31 -10.83 12.99
CA GLN A 34 -17.12 -10.85 12.15
C GLN A 34 -16.29 -9.62 12.53
N THR A 35 -15.32 -9.78 13.41
CA THR A 35 -14.32 -8.74 13.67
C THR A 35 -13.41 -8.65 12.44
N HIS A 36 -13.78 -7.78 11.51
CA HIS A 36 -12.98 -7.41 10.36
C HIS A 36 -11.59 -6.91 10.81
N PRO A 37 -10.49 -7.19 10.08
CA PRO A 37 -9.24 -6.49 10.31
C PRO A 37 -9.51 -5.00 10.12
N SER A 38 -9.15 -4.23 11.14
CA SER A 38 -9.61 -2.88 11.41
C SER A 38 -9.32 -1.94 10.25
N ASN A 39 -10.38 -1.59 9.51
CA ASN A 39 -10.49 -0.25 8.95
C ASN A 39 -10.16 0.72 10.10
N PRO A 40 -9.25 1.70 9.94
CA PRO A 40 -8.98 2.65 11.01
C PRO A 40 -10.32 3.21 11.50
N PRO A 41 -10.50 3.41 12.81
CA PRO A 41 -11.74 3.97 13.30
C PRO A 41 -11.98 5.28 12.54
N PRO A 42 -13.21 5.59 12.13
CA PRO A 42 -13.50 6.69 11.20
C PRO A 42 -12.96 8.05 11.67
N LYS A 43 -12.68 8.19 12.97
CA LYS A 43 -11.98 9.34 13.55
C LYS A 43 -10.50 9.44 13.17
N VAL A 44 -9.76 8.34 13.05
CA VAL A 44 -8.34 8.36 12.64
C VAL A 44 -8.21 8.83 11.19
N ALA A 45 -9.04 8.31 10.29
CA ALA A 45 -9.16 8.80 8.91
C ALA A 45 -9.63 10.27 8.86
N ALA A 46 -10.59 10.66 9.70
CA ALA A 46 -11.06 12.05 9.77
C ALA A 46 -10.05 13.03 10.40
N ASP A 47 -9.25 12.61 11.37
CA ASP A 47 -8.20 13.44 12.00
C ASP A 47 -6.95 13.51 11.10
N LEU A 48 -6.66 12.43 10.36
CA LEU A 48 -5.77 12.44 9.18
C LEU A 48 -6.29 13.49 8.18
N ALA A 49 -7.61 13.65 8.10
CA ALA A 49 -8.31 14.53 7.17
C ALA A 49 -8.76 15.90 7.73
N SER A 50 -8.15 16.43 8.81
CA SER A 50 -8.55 17.73 9.39
C SER A 50 -7.37 18.69 9.56
N LEU A 51 -6.23 18.40 8.94
CA LEU A 51 -4.95 19.07 9.22
C LEU A 51 -4.45 19.96 8.09
N GLY A 52 -5.38 20.56 7.34
CA GLY A 52 -5.10 21.63 6.37
C GLY A 52 -4.59 22.92 7.02
N GLY A 53 -3.39 22.89 7.62
CA GLY A 53 -2.57 24.05 7.91
C GLY A 53 -1.54 24.24 6.79
N ALA A 54 -1.13 25.48 6.53
CA ALA A 54 -0.24 25.88 5.43
C ALA A 54 1.20 25.32 5.46
N GLU A 55 1.46 24.26 6.24
CA GLU A 55 2.77 23.64 6.40
C GLU A 55 2.84 22.34 5.60
N MET A 56 3.77 22.27 4.66
CA MET A 56 3.95 21.09 3.79
C MET A 56 4.69 20.00 4.56
N LYS A 57 3.97 18.96 5.00
CA LYS A 57 4.52 17.90 5.85
C LYS A 57 4.77 16.60 5.10
N ILE A 58 5.72 15.85 5.66
CA ILE A 58 5.99 14.46 5.33
C ILE A 58 5.62 13.65 6.58
N THR A 59 4.55 12.87 6.51
CA THR A 59 4.03 12.08 7.63
C THR A 59 4.80 10.78 7.81
N ALA A 60 5.23 10.17 6.71
CA ALA A 60 5.93 8.90 6.78
C ALA A 60 6.84 8.65 5.58
N LEU A 61 7.90 7.90 5.83
CA LEU A 61 8.77 7.29 4.84
C LEU A 61 8.92 5.80 5.19
N VAL A 62 8.62 4.93 4.23
CA VAL A 62 8.69 3.49 4.40
C VAL A 62 9.48 2.89 3.24
N VAL A 63 10.51 2.11 3.57
CA VAL A 63 11.32 1.35 2.61
C VAL A 63 10.82 -0.09 2.64
N LEU A 64 10.48 -0.65 1.49
CA LEU A 64 9.90 -1.98 1.34
C LEU A 64 10.57 -2.78 0.24
N LYS A 65 10.52 -4.11 0.39
CA LYS A 65 10.74 -5.07 -0.68
C LYS A 65 9.38 -5.64 -1.11
N PRO A 66 8.83 -5.24 -2.27
CA PRO A 66 7.64 -5.87 -2.83
C PRO A 66 7.90 -7.35 -3.13
N SER A 67 6.87 -8.17 -3.03
CA SER A 67 7.02 -9.58 -3.39
C SER A 67 6.99 -9.77 -4.91
N ALA A 68 7.82 -10.71 -5.40
CA ALA A 68 7.84 -11.15 -6.79
C ALA A 68 6.55 -11.87 -7.23
N GLY A 69 5.67 -12.27 -6.29
CA GLY A 69 4.33 -12.77 -6.58
C GLY A 69 3.41 -11.64 -7.02
N GLY A 70 3.14 -11.58 -8.33
CA GLY A 70 2.58 -10.44 -9.03
C GLY A 70 1.19 -9.94 -8.60
N ALA A 71 0.86 -8.81 -9.23
CA ALA A 71 -0.42 -8.14 -9.25
C ALA A 71 -1.65 -9.07 -9.15
N GLY A 72 -2.58 -8.71 -8.25
CA GLY A 72 -3.93 -9.28 -8.19
C GLY A 72 -4.14 -10.27 -7.05
N GLY A 73 -4.65 -9.78 -5.92
CA GLY A 73 -5.08 -10.62 -4.82
C GLY A 73 -5.84 -9.80 -3.78
N SER A 74 -7.16 -9.88 -3.84
CA SER A 74 -8.13 -9.27 -2.95
C SER A 74 -7.90 -9.65 -1.48
N SER A 75 -8.12 -8.68 -0.60
CA SER A 75 -8.21 -8.80 0.85
C SER A 75 -9.10 -9.96 1.30
N SER A 76 -8.53 -10.91 2.04
CA SER A 76 -9.21 -11.61 3.15
C SER A 76 -8.27 -12.65 3.79
N SER A 77 -7.99 -12.48 5.08
CA SER A 77 -7.72 -13.54 6.06
C SER A 77 -6.78 -14.71 5.67
N GLY A 78 -5.59 -14.73 6.27
CA GLY A 78 -4.98 -15.98 6.76
C GLY A 78 -4.21 -16.87 5.77
N GLY A 79 -3.97 -16.43 4.53
CA GLY A 79 -3.07 -17.11 3.59
C GLY A 79 -1.89 -16.22 3.25
N GLN A 80 -0.67 -16.77 3.29
CA GLN A 80 0.59 -16.12 2.90
C GLN A 80 0.61 -15.76 1.40
N GLY A 81 -0.24 -14.81 1.00
CA GLY A 81 0.00 -13.99 -0.17
C GLY A 81 1.15 -13.07 0.21
N SER A 82 2.28 -13.24 -0.45
CA SER A 82 3.54 -12.60 -0.11
C SER A 82 3.41 -11.08 -0.07
N GLU A 83 3.26 -10.56 1.14
CA GLU A 83 3.09 -9.14 1.43
C GLU A 83 4.44 -8.42 1.23
N ALA A 84 4.40 -7.13 0.87
CA ALA A 84 5.62 -6.34 0.77
C ALA A 84 6.30 -6.27 2.16
N LEU A 85 7.57 -6.66 2.22
CA LEU A 85 8.33 -6.70 3.46
C LEU A 85 8.80 -5.29 3.80
N VAL A 86 8.52 -4.82 5.01
CA VAL A 86 9.03 -3.54 5.51
C VAL A 86 10.49 -3.71 5.88
N LEU A 87 11.36 -2.89 5.31
CA LEU A 87 12.80 -2.94 5.54
C LEU A 87 13.28 -1.86 6.51
N ALA A 88 12.63 -0.70 6.46
CA ALA A 88 12.85 0.40 7.38
C ALA A 88 11.63 1.31 7.34
N ASN A 89 11.31 1.95 8.46
CA ASN A 89 10.23 2.92 8.52
C ASN A 89 10.62 4.13 9.38
N ALA A 90 10.02 5.27 9.06
CA ALA A 90 10.01 6.47 9.87
C ALA A 90 8.64 7.10 9.75
N THR A 91 8.02 7.42 10.88
CA THR A 91 6.67 7.99 10.94
C THR A 91 6.62 9.12 11.94
N ASP A 92 6.08 10.26 11.53
CA ASP A 92 5.69 11.34 12.43
C ASP A 92 4.16 11.35 12.54
N VAL A 93 3.69 10.81 13.66
CA VAL A 93 2.27 10.73 14.04
C VAL A 93 1.99 11.62 15.26
N SER A 94 2.88 12.59 15.53
CA SER A 94 2.79 13.44 16.71
C SER A 94 1.51 14.29 16.74
N HIS A 95 0.98 14.64 15.56
CA HIS A 95 -0.28 15.37 15.39
C HIS A 95 -1.53 14.55 15.72
N PHE A 96 -1.46 13.23 15.75
CA PHE A 96 -2.59 12.40 16.20
C PHE A 96 -2.70 12.40 17.72
N GLY A 97 -3.94 12.30 18.20
CA GLY A 97 -4.21 12.07 19.61
C GLY A 97 -3.47 10.82 20.10
N PHE A 98 -2.98 10.84 21.35
CA PHE A 98 -2.09 9.80 21.90
C PHE A 98 -2.61 8.36 21.65
N PHE A 99 -3.91 8.14 21.81
CA PHE A 99 -4.58 6.84 21.63
C PHE A 99 -4.76 6.42 20.15
N GLN A 100 -4.65 7.35 19.21
CA GLN A 100 -4.82 7.12 17.77
C GLN A 100 -3.50 6.81 17.07
N ARG A 101 -2.36 7.18 17.68
CA ARG A 101 -1.03 7.02 17.09
C ARG A 101 -0.69 5.57 16.72
N GLY A 102 -1.16 4.60 17.50
CA GLY A 102 -1.00 3.17 17.19
C GLY A 102 -1.70 2.80 15.89
N ALA A 103 -3.00 3.11 15.80
CA ALA A 103 -3.80 2.85 14.61
C ALA A 103 -3.27 3.60 13.36
N ALA A 104 -2.78 4.83 13.53
CA ALA A 104 -2.19 5.59 12.44
C ALA A 104 -0.92 4.92 11.87
N ARG A 105 -0.04 4.40 12.74
CA ARG A 105 1.18 3.69 12.30
C ARG A 105 0.85 2.41 11.53
N GLU A 106 -0.11 1.63 12.03
CA GLU A 106 -0.57 0.40 11.37
C GLU A 106 -1.17 0.71 9.99
N PHE A 107 -1.98 1.76 9.92
CA PHE A 107 -2.58 2.22 8.67
C PHE A 107 -1.54 2.66 7.63
N ILE A 108 -0.54 3.45 8.05
CA ILE A 108 0.57 3.87 7.18
C ILE A 108 1.27 2.67 6.58
N VAL A 109 1.60 1.66 7.40
CA VAL A 109 2.27 0.44 6.91
C VAL A 109 1.38 -0.34 5.95
N PHE A 110 0.09 -0.49 6.26
CA PHE A 110 -0.87 -1.17 5.42
C PHE A 110 -0.99 -0.54 4.02
N VAL A 111 -1.15 0.78 3.97
CA VAL A 111 -1.22 1.53 2.70
C VAL A 111 0.13 1.46 1.97
N ALA A 112 1.25 1.60 2.68
CA ALA A 112 2.58 1.51 2.09
C ALA A 112 2.81 0.17 1.38
N ARG A 113 2.43 -0.93 2.01
CA ARG A 113 2.51 -2.28 1.42
C ARG A 113 1.65 -2.42 0.18
N THR A 114 0.41 -1.94 0.25
CA THR A 114 -0.52 -1.96 -0.88
C THR A 114 0.03 -1.18 -2.08
N VAL A 115 0.55 0.03 -1.85
CA VAL A 115 1.11 0.88 -2.90
C VAL A 115 2.42 0.29 -3.45
N ALA A 116 3.28 -0.24 -2.58
CA ALA A 116 4.53 -0.88 -2.99
C ALA A 116 4.29 -2.08 -3.89
N GLN A 117 3.28 -2.91 -3.59
CA GLN A 117 2.92 -4.07 -4.41
C GLN A 117 2.33 -3.69 -5.77
N ARG A 118 1.67 -2.52 -5.86
CA ARG A 118 1.13 -1.99 -7.13
C ARG A 118 2.18 -1.27 -7.98
N THR A 119 3.29 -0.85 -7.38
CA THR A 119 4.37 -0.13 -8.06
C THR A 119 5.36 -1.12 -8.67
N GLN A 120 5.30 -1.32 -9.99
CA GLN A 120 6.19 -2.24 -10.70
C GLN A 120 7.67 -1.79 -10.63
N PRO A 121 8.65 -2.71 -10.75
CA PRO A 121 10.06 -2.35 -10.81
C PRO A 121 10.36 -1.32 -11.91
N GLY A 122 11.11 -0.27 -11.55
CA GLY A 122 11.44 0.86 -12.43
C GLY A 122 10.35 1.93 -12.51
N GLN A 123 9.19 1.73 -11.89
CA GLN A 123 8.08 2.67 -11.94
C GLN A 123 8.04 3.62 -10.75
N ARG A 124 7.41 4.77 -11.01
CA ARG A 124 7.05 5.79 -10.03
C ARG A 124 5.56 6.00 -10.08
N GLN A 125 4.92 6.09 -8.92
CA GLN A 125 3.48 6.33 -8.84
C GLN A 125 3.17 7.36 -7.76
N SER A 126 2.00 7.97 -7.89
CA SER A 126 1.43 8.87 -6.89
C SER A 126 -0.05 8.54 -6.78
N VAL A 127 -0.50 8.26 -5.57
CA VAL A 127 -1.88 7.86 -5.29
C VAL A 127 -2.44 8.86 -4.32
N GLN A 128 -3.55 9.50 -4.70
CA GLN A 128 -4.32 10.30 -3.74
C GLN A 128 -5.04 9.36 -2.78
N HIS A 129 -4.86 9.59 -1.49
CA HIS A 129 -5.52 8.82 -0.44
C HIS A 129 -5.98 9.77 0.68
N GLU A 130 -7.28 10.08 0.69
CA GLU A 130 -7.86 11.09 1.56
C GLU A 130 -7.14 12.44 1.38
N GLU A 131 -6.61 13.03 2.45
CA GLU A 131 -5.85 14.30 2.41
C GLU A 131 -4.36 14.12 2.05
N TYR A 132 -3.89 12.88 2.00
CA TYR A 132 -2.50 12.57 1.68
C TYR A 132 -2.30 12.22 0.23
N LYS A 133 -1.14 12.62 -0.28
CA LYS A 133 -0.57 12.15 -1.53
C LYS A 133 0.53 11.16 -1.22
N VAL A 134 0.28 9.91 -1.61
CA VAL A 134 1.19 8.80 -1.38
C VAL A 134 2.08 8.64 -2.60
N HIS A 135 3.36 8.94 -2.46
CA HIS A 135 4.34 8.83 -3.54
C HIS A 135 5.14 7.54 -3.39
N SER A 136 5.31 6.78 -4.47
CA SER A 136 6.11 5.57 -4.48
C SER A 136 7.12 5.53 -5.61
N HIS A 137 8.29 4.95 -5.34
CA HIS A 137 9.31 4.71 -6.35
C HIS A 137 9.93 3.33 -6.11
N ASN A 138 9.77 2.44 -7.08
CA ASN A 138 10.36 1.12 -7.06
C ASN A 138 11.58 1.08 -7.99
N ARG A 139 12.76 0.89 -7.41
CA ARG A 139 14.01 0.69 -8.14
C ARG A 139 14.43 -0.77 -8.04
N ASN A 140 14.13 -1.53 -9.09
CA ASN A 140 14.55 -2.92 -9.26
C ASN A 140 14.18 -3.84 -8.08
N GLY A 141 13.00 -3.64 -7.48
CA GLY A 141 12.52 -4.44 -6.34
C GLY A 141 12.77 -3.82 -4.96
N LEU A 142 13.50 -2.70 -4.89
CA LEU A 142 13.56 -1.87 -3.69
C LEU A 142 12.59 -0.70 -3.86
N CYS A 143 11.56 -0.63 -3.03
CA CYS A 143 10.53 0.40 -3.12
C CYS A 143 10.59 1.34 -1.93
N VAL A 144 10.42 2.63 -2.16
CA VAL A 144 10.18 3.60 -1.08
C VAL A 144 8.82 4.24 -1.30
N VAL A 145 8.04 4.32 -0.23
CA VAL A 145 6.74 4.97 -0.19
C VAL A 145 6.80 6.12 0.81
N ALA A 146 6.28 7.27 0.41
CA ALA A 146 6.18 8.46 1.25
C ALA A 146 4.73 8.93 1.35
N PHE A 147 4.33 9.32 2.57
CA PHE A 147 3.06 9.98 2.84
C PHE A 147 3.34 11.46 3.02
N MET A 148 2.77 12.28 2.14
CA MET A 148 2.96 13.72 2.12
C MET A 148 1.61 14.40 1.95
N ASP A 149 1.50 15.66 2.33
CA ASP A 149 0.27 16.43 2.08
C ASP A 149 0.08 16.66 0.56
N ASP A 150 -1.16 16.84 0.10
CA ASP A 150 -1.47 17.00 -1.33
C ASP A 150 -0.69 18.11 -2.03
N HIS A 151 -0.47 19.20 -1.30
CA HIS A 151 0.24 20.37 -1.83
C HIS A 151 1.74 20.11 -1.98
N TYR A 152 2.32 19.08 -1.33
CA TYR A 152 3.75 18.80 -1.38
C TYR A 152 4.25 18.68 -2.83
N PRO A 153 5.27 19.46 -3.28
CA PRO A 153 5.66 19.47 -4.68
C PRO A 153 6.15 18.09 -5.13
N VAL A 154 5.52 17.54 -6.16
CA VAL A 154 5.82 16.20 -6.70
C VAL A 154 7.29 16.04 -7.09
N ARG A 155 7.92 17.09 -7.65
CA ARG A 155 9.35 17.08 -7.99
C ARG A 155 10.22 16.87 -6.75
N SER A 156 9.91 17.57 -5.67
CA SER A 156 10.63 17.46 -4.40
C SER A 156 10.40 16.10 -3.74
N ALA A 157 9.18 15.55 -3.87
CA ALA A 157 8.83 14.23 -3.34
C ALA A 157 9.71 13.15 -3.98
N PHE A 158 9.77 13.09 -5.32
CA PHE A 158 10.60 12.11 -6.01
C PHE A 158 12.10 12.35 -5.85
N SER A 159 12.53 13.62 -5.68
CA SER A 159 13.91 13.92 -5.32
C SER A 159 14.29 13.30 -3.97
N LEU A 160 13.41 13.40 -2.97
CA LEU A 160 13.59 12.75 -1.68
C LEU A 160 13.60 11.22 -1.80
N LEU A 161 12.63 10.63 -2.51
CA LEU A 161 12.57 9.17 -2.68
C LEU A 161 13.85 8.60 -3.33
N ASN A 162 14.39 9.28 -4.35
CA ASN A 162 15.67 8.90 -4.96
C ASN A 162 16.81 8.95 -3.95
N LYS A 163 16.89 10.03 -3.15
CA LYS A 163 17.92 10.18 -2.13
C LYS A 163 17.84 9.08 -1.06
N VAL A 164 16.64 8.72 -0.63
CA VAL A 164 16.43 7.62 0.33
C VAL A 164 16.89 6.29 -0.26
N LEU A 165 16.55 5.99 -1.51
CA LEU A 165 16.99 4.78 -2.20
C LEU A 165 18.53 4.71 -2.32
N ASP A 166 19.18 5.82 -2.67
CA ASP A 166 20.64 5.91 -2.80
C ASP A 166 21.35 5.68 -1.46
N GLU A 167 20.89 6.35 -0.40
CA GLU A 167 21.47 6.19 0.93
C GLU A 167 21.20 4.79 1.51
N TYR A 168 20.04 4.20 1.22
CA TYR A 168 19.73 2.83 1.66
C TYR A 168 20.67 1.83 0.98
N GLN A 169 20.86 1.95 -0.33
CA GLN A 169 21.80 1.10 -1.08
C GLN A 169 23.24 1.30 -0.61
N LYS A 170 23.63 2.52 -0.25
CA LYS A 170 24.96 2.82 0.30
C LYS A 170 25.17 2.23 1.69
N ALA A 171 24.15 2.27 2.55
CA ALA A 171 24.25 1.82 3.94
C ALA A 171 24.11 0.30 4.08
N PHE A 172 23.21 -0.33 3.31
CA PHE A 172 22.83 -1.73 3.47
C PHE A 172 23.17 -2.62 2.26
N GLY A 173 23.63 -2.03 1.15
CA GLY A 173 23.94 -2.77 -0.07
C GLY A 173 22.74 -3.55 -0.59
N ASP A 174 22.98 -4.81 -0.98
CA ASP A 174 21.97 -5.73 -1.50
C ASP A 174 21.39 -6.68 -0.44
N ALA A 175 21.69 -6.47 0.85
CA ALA A 175 21.22 -7.35 1.94
C ALA A 175 19.70 -7.49 1.98
N TRP A 176 18.98 -6.44 1.58
CA TRP A 176 17.51 -6.43 1.47
C TRP A 176 16.96 -7.52 0.53
N LYS A 177 17.72 -7.95 -0.49
CA LYS A 177 17.29 -9.01 -1.42
C LYS A 177 17.10 -10.34 -0.69
N ALA A 178 17.89 -10.60 0.35
CA ALA A 178 17.79 -11.81 1.17
C ALA A 178 16.76 -11.69 2.32
N ALA A 179 16.19 -10.50 2.55
CA ALA A 179 15.20 -10.31 3.61
C ALA A 179 13.94 -11.14 3.36
N THR A 180 13.47 -11.84 4.39
CA THR A 180 12.30 -12.74 4.38
C THR A 180 11.21 -12.32 5.37
N ALA A 181 11.49 -11.38 6.25
CA ALA A 181 10.57 -10.87 7.26
C ALA A 181 10.70 -9.34 7.39
N ASP A 182 9.72 -8.71 8.04
CA ASP A 182 9.78 -7.30 8.35
C ASP A 182 10.96 -6.99 9.27
N SER A 183 11.64 -5.88 9.00
CA SER A 183 12.65 -5.31 9.85
C SER A 183 12.07 -4.11 10.59
N THR A 184 12.16 -4.13 11.91
CA THR A 184 11.84 -3.01 12.79
C THR A 184 13.04 -2.07 12.98
N GLN A 185 14.08 -2.20 12.14
CA GLN A 185 15.28 -1.40 12.28
C GLN A 185 14.97 0.09 12.04
N GLU A 186 15.10 0.87 13.11
CA GLU A 186 15.11 2.32 13.01
C GLU A 186 16.38 2.74 12.27
N TRP A 187 16.21 3.37 11.12
CA TRP A 187 17.32 3.94 10.36
C TRP A 187 17.32 5.45 10.61
N PRO A 188 18.28 5.99 11.40
CA PRO A 188 18.26 7.38 11.84
C PRO A 188 18.15 8.39 10.68
N PHE A 189 18.75 8.05 9.54
CA PHE A 189 18.67 8.84 8.33
C PHE A 189 17.22 9.09 7.86
N LEU A 190 16.31 8.12 7.98
CA LEU A 190 14.91 8.32 7.59
C LEU A 190 14.22 9.35 8.48
N MET A 191 14.46 9.30 9.79
CA MET A 191 13.91 10.28 10.74
C MET A 191 14.48 11.69 10.49
N GLU A 192 15.78 11.78 10.19
CA GLU A 192 16.40 13.04 9.78
C GLU A 192 15.83 13.55 8.45
N ALA A 193 15.58 12.66 7.50
CA ALA A 193 15.03 13.00 6.20
C ALA A 193 13.62 13.58 6.31
N LEU A 194 12.77 13.06 7.21
CA LEU A 194 11.46 13.66 7.50
C LEU A 194 11.61 15.13 7.89
N THR A 195 12.49 15.44 8.84
CA THR A 195 12.62 16.80 9.39
C THR A 195 13.36 17.74 8.43
N LYS A 196 14.41 17.26 7.77
CA LYS A 196 15.29 18.08 6.92
C LYS A 196 14.59 18.54 5.65
N PHE A 197 13.85 17.65 4.99
CA PHE A 197 13.20 17.98 3.71
C PHE A 197 11.96 18.84 3.87
N GLN A 198 11.25 18.73 5.00
CA GLN A 198 10.21 19.70 5.38
C GLN A 198 10.79 21.13 5.48
N ARG A 199 11.93 21.31 6.17
CA ARG A 199 12.56 22.64 6.34
C ARG A 199 13.09 23.27 5.05
N ILE A 200 13.59 22.46 4.11
CA ILE A 200 14.13 22.98 2.84
C ILE A 200 13.03 23.69 2.04
N LEU A 201 11.81 23.15 2.02
CA LEU A 201 10.71 23.75 1.27
C LEU A 201 10.14 25.00 1.95
N GLN A 202 10.12 25.03 3.28
CA GLN A 202 9.69 26.21 4.05
C GLN A 202 10.61 27.43 3.79
N ARG A 203 11.93 27.20 3.68
CA ARG A 203 12.90 28.28 3.37
C ARG A 203 12.81 28.83 1.95
N LEU A 204 12.26 28.06 1.01
CA LEU A 204 12.10 28.49 -0.38
C LEU A 204 10.77 29.23 -0.63
N THR A 205 9.88 29.22 0.36
CA THR A 205 8.52 29.80 0.28
C THR A 205 8.32 31.01 1.18
N SER A 206 9.32 31.36 2.01
CA SER A 206 9.40 32.61 2.79
C SER A 206 10.29 33.64 2.10
#